data_AF-A0A9D4CU73-F1
#
_entry.id   AF-A0A9D4CU73-F1
#
_cell.length_a   1.000
_cell.length_b   1.000
_cell.length_c   1.000
_cell.angle_alpha   90.00
_cell.angle_beta   90.00
_cell.angle_gamma   90.00
#
_symmetry.space_group_name_H-M   'P 1'
#
loop_
_entity.id
_entity.type
_entity.pdbx_description
1 polymer ?
#
loop_
_entity_poly.entity_id
_entity_poly.type
_entity_poly.pdbx_seq_one_letter_code
_entity_poly.pdbx_strand_id
1 'polypeptide(L)'
;MRNDEISRKVKSDNTILAFGEKLCTKRGHDEKQHNYIRQKLREVGRLLKDMRSCPGNVEKSLENFMYSDAFKFITQSCKNVAGFDGNTNTYATPSLALKIGTTLQKCLKILISKGIETNNQDLQTRAEELSKLFEINWTEDVSSNALRTLHEAKQNSQKELLPLANDVKVMSEYLRHEAETHANTLQESASDCEKRQAWHKLSEICLCLIETIRRCVKNDSRRIFKKQIDK
;
A
#
# COMPACT_ATOMS: atom_id res chain seq x y z
N MET A 1 11.08 -19.77 10.15
CA MET A 1 9.99 -18.84 10.54
C MET A 1 10.01 -18.75 12.06
N ARG A 2 9.73 -17.58 12.68
CA ARG A 2 9.74 -17.46 14.15
C ARG A 2 8.76 -18.47 14.75
N ASN A 3 9.16 -19.16 15.83
CA ASN A 3 8.30 -20.10 16.52
C ASN A 3 7.30 -19.35 17.40
N ASP A 4 6.12 -19.11 16.86
CA ASP A 4 5.01 -18.46 17.54
C ASP A 4 3.67 -19.13 17.20
N GLU A 5 2.59 -18.63 17.80
CA GLU A 5 1.24 -19.16 17.57
C GLU A 5 0.85 -19.16 16.07
N ILE A 6 1.17 -18.09 15.33
CA ILE A 6 0.91 -18.02 13.89
C ILE A 6 1.65 -19.15 13.17
N SER A 7 2.90 -19.41 13.53
CA SER A 7 3.65 -20.52 12.94
C SER A 7 3.08 -21.89 13.22
N ARG A 8 2.48 -22.10 14.40
CA ARG A 8 1.77 -23.34 14.74
C ARG A 8 0.52 -23.50 13.88
N LYS A 9 -0.28 -22.44 13.72
CA LYS A 9 -1.48 -22.46 12.87
C LYS A 9 -1.13 -22.75 11.41
N VAL A 10 -0.08 -22.12 10.88
CA VAL A 10 0.44 -22.38 9.53
C VAL A 10 0.85 -23.84 9.35
N LYS A 11 1.61 -24.40 10.31
CA LYS A 11 2.10 -25.79 10.24
C LYS A 11 0.99 -26.83 10.39
N SER A 12 -0.10 -26.49 11.07
CA SER A 12 -1.26 -27.38 11.26
C SER A 12 -2.20 -27.43 10.05
N ASP A 13 -1.98 -26.59 9.03
CA ASP A 13 -2.94 -26.40 7.95
C ASP A 13 -2.39 -26.86 6.59
N ASN A 14 -2.97 -27.92 6.04
CA ASN A 14 -2.51 -28.52 4.79
C ASN A 14 -2.65 -27.57 3.59
N THR A 15 -3.66 -26.72 3.54
CA THR A 15 -3.84 -25.76 2.45
C THR A 15 -2.77 -24.69 2.47
N ILE A 16 -2.44 -24.16 3.66
CA ILE A 16 -1.36 -23.18 3.81
C ILE A 16 -0.01 -23.82 3.50
N LEU A 17 0.21 -25.08 3.89
CA LEU A 17 1.43 -25.82 3.55
C LEU A 17 1.57 -26.01 2.03
N ALA A 18 0.51 -26.45 1.34
CA ALA A 18 0.51 -26.58 -0.13
C ALA A 18 0.75 -25.24 -0.83
N PHE A 19 0.22 -24.14 -0.29
CA PHE A 19 0.54 -22.80 -0.77
C PHE A 19 2.02 -22.44 -0.57
N GLY A 20 2.58 -22.78 0.58
CA GLY A 20 4.01 -22.60 0.88
C GLY A 20 4.90 -23.41 -0.06
N GLU A 21 4.54 -24.66 -0.33
CA GLU A 21 5.25 -25.52 -1.27
C GLU A 21 5.29 -24.89 -2.66
N LYS A 22 4.14 -24.46 -3.21
CA LYS A 22 4.12 -23.77 -4.52
C LYS A 22 5.00 -22.51 -4.54
N LEU A 23 5.06 -21.76 -3.44
CA LEU A 23 5.96 -20.60 -3.35
C LEU A 23 7.45 -21.01 -3.31
N CYS A 24 7.78 -22.06 -2.56
CA CYS A 24 9.14 -22.62 -2.48
C CYS A 24 9.58 -23.20 -3.83
N THR A 25 8.72 -23.90 -4.56
CA THR A 25 9.05 -24.40 -5.90
C THR A 25 9.36 -23.24 -6.85
N LYS A 26 8.61 -22.14 -6.78
CA LYS A 26 8.81 -20.99 -7.66
C LYS A 26 10.01 -20.10 -7.28
N ARG A 27 10.30 -19.95 -5.99
CA ARG A 27 11.18 -18.89 -5.47
C ARG A 27 12.16 -19.36 -4.38
N GLY A 28 12.09 -20.61 -3.96
CA GLY A 28 12.84 -21.15 -2.83
C GLY A 28 14.34 -21.26 -3.08
N HIS A 29 14.78 -21.32 -4.34
CA HIS A 29 16.20 -21.36 -4.69
C HIS A 29 16.94 -20.05 -4.32
N ASP A 30 16.22 -18.92 -4.23
CA ASP A 30 16.79 -17.62 -3.89
C ASP A 30 16.54 -17.33 -2.40
N GLU A 31 17.62 -17.32 -1.60
CA GLU A 31 17.57 -17.02 -0.17
C GLU A 31 16.93 -15.67 0.15
N LYS A 32 17.07 -14.68 -0.74
CA LYS A 32 16.45 -13.36 -0.58
C LYS A 32 14.92 -13.44 -0.58
N GLN A 33 14.35 -14.43 -1.26
CA GLN A 33 12.89 -14.65 -1.30
C GLN A 33 12.35 -15.38 -0.08
N HIS A 34 13.20 -15.98 0.77
CA HIS A 34 12.71 -16.73 1.92
C HIS A 34 11.93 -15.84 2.89
N ASN A 35 12.32 -14.57 3.03
CA ASN A 35 11.57 -13.58 3.81
C ASN A 35 10.18 -13.32 3.22
N TYR A 36 10.09 -13.19 1.90
CA TYR A 36 8.83 -13.03 1.19
C TYR A 36 7.90 -14.24 1.41
N ILE A 37 8.43 -15.46 1.29
CA ILE A 37 7.66 -16.70 1.50
C ILE A 37 7.14 -16.77 2.94
N ARG A 38 8.02 -16.53 3.92
CA ARG A 38 7.63 -16.48 5.34
C ARG A 38 6.55 -15.44 5.59
N GLN A 39 6.68 -14.25 5.01
CA GLN A 39 5.68 -13.20 5.15
C GLN A 39 4.32 -13.65 4.58
N LYS A 40 4.31 -14.22 3.38
CA LYS A 40 3.08 -14.71 2.73
C LYS A 40 2.36 -15.78 3.54
N LEU A 41 3.11 -16.74 4.11
CA LEU A 41 2.53 -17.76 4.98
C LEU A 41 1.94 -17.16 6.25
N ARG A 42 2.62 -16.16 6.83
CA ARG A 42 2.15 -15.49 8.04
C ARG A 42 0.94 -14.59 7.80
N GLU A 43 0.79 -14.02 6.61
CA GLU A 43 -0.41 -13.27 6.22
C GLU A 43 -1.66 -14.17 6.32
N VAL A 44 -1.60 -15.37 5.72
CA VAL A 44 -2.69 -16.34 5.79
C VAL A 44 -2.86 -16.91 7.20
N GLY A 45 -1.76 -17.18 7.90
CA GLY A 45 -1.80 -17.66 9.28
C GLY A 45 -2.47 -16.67 10.25
N ARG A 46 -2.30 -15.36 10.06
CA ARG A 46 -3.00 -14.32 10.83
C ARG A 46 -4.51 -14.36 10.56
N LEU A 47 -4.90 -14.47 9.29
CA LEU A 47 -6.31 -14.61 8.93
C LEU A 47 -6.93 -15.88 9.53
N LEU A 48 -6.25 -17.02 9.43
CA LEU A 48 -6.74 -18.28 10.00
C LEU A 48 -6.87 -18.19 11.52
N LYS A 49 -5.96 -17.50 12.20
CA LYS A 49 -6.07 -17.26 13.65
C LYS A 49 -7.35 -16.49 13.99
N ASP A 50 -7.65 -15.42 13.25
CA ASP A 50 -8.86 -14.61 13.45
C ASP A 50 -10.13 -15.43 13.16
N MET A 51 -10.17 -16.16 12.05
CA MET A 51 -11.31 -17.04 11.73
C MET A 51 -11.56 -18.13 12.79
N ARG A 52 -10.49 -18.62 13.43
CA ARG A 52 -10.53 -19.62 14.50
C ARG A 52 -10.87 -19.04 15.87
N SER A 53 -10.90 -17.72 16.06
CA SER A 53 -11.30 -17.13 17.35
C SER A 53 -12.80 -17.20 17.59
N CYS A 54 -13.60 -17.39 16.54
CA CYS A 54 -15.03 -17.63 16.68
C CYS A 54 -15.33 -19.02 17.30
N PRO A 55 -16.27 -19.11 18.26
CA PRO A 55 -16.70 -20.40 18.81
C PRO A 55 -17.12 -21.38 17.71
N GLY A 56 -16.66 -22.63 17.80
CA GLY A 56 -16.95 -23.68 16.81
C GLY A 56 -16.00 -23.74 15.60
N ASN A 57 -15.05 -22.80 15.48
CA ASN A 57 -14.09 -22.76 14.38
C ASN A 57 -12.66 -23.17 14.76
N VAL A 58 -12.38 -23.43 16.04
CA VAL A 58 -11.02 -23.58 16.61
C VAL A 58 -10.12 -24.57 15.86
N GLU A 59 -10.69 -25.69 15.41
CA GLU A 59 -9.98 -26.78 14.72
C GLU A 59 -10.19 -26.78 13.20
N LYS A 60 -10.93 -25.82 12.65
CA LYS A 60 -11.21 -25.78 11.20
C LYS A 60 -9.96 -25.41 10.41
N SER A 61 -9.67 -26.18 9.36
CA SER A 61 -8.66 -25.83 8.36
C SER A 61 -9.11 -24.64 7.52
N LEU A 62 -8.18 -24.01 6.82
CA LEU A 62 -8.46 -22.97 5.84
C LEU A 62 -9.41 -23.52 4.77
N GLU A 63 -9.20 -24.76 4.31
CA GLU A 63 -10.07 -25.48 3.38
C GLU A 63 -11.54 -25.51 3.83
N ASN A 64 -11.80 -25.65 5.12
CA ASN A 64 -13.16 -25.70 5.68
C ASN A 64 -13.91 -24.37 5.55
N PHE A 65 -13.22 -23.24 5.32
CA PHE A 65 -13.84 -21.94 5.07
C PHE A 65 -14.02 -21.62 3.59
N MET A 66 -13.51 -22.47 2.68
CA MET A 66 -13.45 -22.17 1.24
C MET A 66 -14.76 -22.51 0.51
N TYR A 67 -15.87 -21.97 0.98
CA TYR A 67 -17.19 -22.10 0.38
C TYR A 67 -17.87 -20.73 0.25
N SER A 68 -18.79 -20.61 -0.69
CA SER A 68 -19.42 -19.34 -1.09
C SER A 68 -20.05 -18.57 0.08
N ASP A 69 -20.79 -19.25 0.95
CA ASP A 69 -21.47 -18.61 2.08
C ASP A 69 -20.50 -18.05 3.14
N ALA A 70 -19.27 -18.57 3.22
CA ALA A 70 -18.25 -18.04 4.11
C ALA A 70 -17.61 -16.75 3.59
N PHE A 71 -17.93 -16.28 2.37
CA PHE A 71 -17.29 -15.09 1.79
C PHE A 71 -17.40 -13.87 2.72
N LYS A 72 -18.60 -13.55 3.23
CA LYS A 72 -18.81 -12.42 4.15
C LYS A 72 -17.99 -12.57 5.43
N PHE A 73 -17.90 -13.80 5.96
CA PHE A 73 -17.12 -14.10 7.15
C PHE A 73 -15.61 -13.91 6.92
N ILE A 74 -15.10 -14.36 5.77
CA ILE A 74 -13.70 -14.17 5.37
C ILE A 74 -13.39 -12.68 5.19
N THR A 75 -14.28 -11.94 4.53
CA THR A 75 -14.15 -10.49 4.34
C THR A 75 -14.10 -9.77 5.68
N GLN A 76 -14.98 -10.11 6.63
CA GLN A 76 -14.96 -9.53 7.96
C GLN A 76 -13.67 -9.87 8.72
N SER A 77 -13.20 -11.11 8.64
CA SER A 77 -11.96 -11.53 9.29
C SER A 77 -10.74 -10.80 8.68
N CYS A 78 -10.75 -10.57 7.37
CA CYS A 78 -9.74 -9.77 6.69
C CYS A 78 -9.75 -8.32 7.19
N LYS A 79 -10.94 -7.72 7.32
CA LYS A 79 -11.12 -6.37 7.87
C LYS A 79 -10.58 -6.26 9.30
N ASN A 80 -10.89 -7.21 10.16
CA ASN A 80 -10.38 -7.26 11.54
C ASN A 80 -8.85 -7.34 11.57
N VAL A 81 -8.26 -8.27 10.82
CA VAL A 81 -6.81 -8.48 10.79
C VAL A 81 -6.05 -7.29 10.20
N ALA A 82 -6.66 -6.56 9.27
CA ALA A 82 -6.10 -5.35 8.69
C ALA A 82 -6.36 -4.09 9.53
N GLY A 83 -7.10 -4.21 10.64
CA GLY A 83 -7.45 -3.11 11.54
C GLY A 83 -8.39 -2.11 10.88
N PHE A 84 -9.46 -2.60 10.26
CA PHE A 84 -10.50 -1.76 9.68
C PHE A 84 -11.28 -1.02 10.76
N ASP A 85 -11.41 0.29 10.61
CA ASP A 85 -12.28 1.13 11.44
C ASP A 85 -13.55 1.46 10.67
N GLY A 86 -14.69 0.99 11.16
CA GLY A 86 -16.01 1.20 10.55
C GLY A 86 -16.49 2.65 10.60
N ASN A 87 -15.98 3.45 11.54
CA ASN A 87 -16.37 4.86 11.66
C ASN A 87 -15.74 5.71 10.57
N THR A 88 -14.46 5.47 10.29
CA THR A 88 -13.68 6.22 9.29
C THR A 88 -13.61 5.53 7.93
N ASN A 89 -14.03 4.25 7.84
CA ASN A 89 -13.87 3.40 6.67
C ASN A 89 -12.40 3.36 6.18
N THR A 90 -11.47 3.27 7.12
CA THR A 90 -10.02 3.20 6.88
C THR A 90 -9.41 1.95 7.50
N TYR A 91 -8.20 1.59 7.09
CA TYR A 91 -7.45 0.46 7.63
C TYR A 91 -6.18 0.93 8.35
N ALA A 92 -5.85 0.31 9.48
CA ALA A 92 -4.55 0.50 10.11
C ALA A 92 -3.40 -0.04 9.23
N THR A 93 -3.59 -1.21 8.60
CA THR A 93 -2.62 -1.80 7.66
C THR A 93 -3.29 -2.15 6.32
N PRO A 94 -3.56 -1.17 5.45
CA PRO A 94 -4.30 -1.39 4.20
C PRO A 94 -3.57 -2.34 3.24
N SER A 95 -2.23 -2.32 3.22
CA SER A 95 -1.45 -3.25 2.40
C SER A 95 -1.69 -4.72 2.79
N LEU A 96 -2.02 -5.01 4.06
CA LEU A 96 -2.30 -6.37 4.51
C LEU A 96 -3.63 -6.85 3.92
N ALA A 97 -4.68 -6.02 3.92
CA ALA A 97 -5.98 -6.35 3.33
C ALA A 97 -5.84 -6.74 1.84
N LEU A 98 -5.12 -5.93 1.05
CA LEU A 98 -4.86 -6.21 -0.37
C LEU A 98 -4.07 -7.52 -0.57
N LYS A 99 -3.06 -7.75 0.28
CA LYS A 99 -2.23 -8.95 0.22
C LYS A 99 -3.00 -10.21 0.61
N ILE A 100 -3.94 -10.13 1.56
CA ILE A 100 -4.77 -11.27 1.97
C ILE A 100 -5.63 -11.74 0.79
N GLY A 101 -6.37 -10.85 0.13
CA GLY A 101 -7.25 -11.22 -0.99
C GLY A 101 -6.50 -11.93 -2.12
N THR A 102 -5.38 -11.34 -2.55
CA THR A 102 -4.53 -11.94 -3.60
C THR A 102 -3.92 -13.29 -3.19
N THR A 103 -3.69 -13.50 -1.90
CA THR A 103 -3.13 -14.75 -1.38
C THR A 103 -4.21 -15.83 -1.26
N LEU A 104 -5.42 -15.46 -0.85
CA LEU A 104 -6.57 -16.36 -0.79
C LEU A 104 -6.98 -16.86 -2.17
N GLN A 105 -7.01 -15.99 -3.19
CA GLN A 105 -7.24 -16.43 -4.58
C GLN A 105 -6.23 -17.50 -5.03
N LYS A 106 -4.97 -17.42 -4.58
CA LYS A 106 -3.98 -18.47 -4.88
C LYS A 106 -4.27 -19.77 -4.13
N CYS A 107 -4.72 -19.68 -2.88
CA CYS A 107 -5.14 -20.84 -2.10
C CYS A 107 -6.37 -21.52 -2.74
N LEU A 108 -7.34 -20.74 -3.23
CA LEU A 108 -8.50 -21.26 -3.97
C LEU A 108 -8.06 -22.01 -5.23
N LYS A 109 -7.16 -21.44 -6.04
CA LYS A 109 -6.61 -22.12 -7.22
C LYS A 109 -5.89 -23.43 -6.88
N ILE A 110 -5.26 -23.52 -5.71
CA ILE A 110 -4.66 -24.78 -5.23
C ILE A 110 -5.74 -25.80 -4.89
N LEU A 111 -6.82 -25.40 -4.24
CA LEU A 111 -7.93 -26.29 -3.91
C LEU A 111 -8.68 -26.77 -5.15
N ILE A 112 -8.85 -25.90 -6.16
CA ILE A 112 -9.41 -26.28 -7.47
C ILE A 112 -8.53 -27.35 -8.12
N SER A 113 -7.20 -27.11 -8.20
CA SER A 113 -6.23 -28.09 -8.73
C SER A 113 -6.34 -29.43 -7.98
N LYS A 114 -6.38 -29.38 -6.64
CA LYS A 114 -6.51 -30.57 -5.79
C LYS A 114 -7.83 -31.30 -6.04
N GLY A 115 -8.94 -30.58 -6.21
CA GLY A 115 -10.25 -31.15 -6.54
C GLY A 115 -10.22 -31.91 -7.87
N ILE A 116 -9.60 -31.32 -8.89
CA ILE A 116 -9.40 -31.96 -10.21
C ILE A 116 -8.52 -33.21 -10.09
N GLU A 117 -7.36 -33.09 -9.43
CA GLU A 117 -6.40 -34.20 -9.27
C GLU A 117 -6.99 -35.39 -8.49
N THR A 118 -7.86 -35.13 -7.52
CA THR A 118 -8.50 -36.15 -6.68
C THR A 118 -9.89 -36.56 -7.16
N ASN A 119 -10.34 -36.03 -8.29
CA ASN A 119 -11.69 -36.21 -8.83
C ASN A 119 -12.82 -35.88 -7.82
N ASN A 120 -12.56 -34.90 -6.94
CA ASN A 120 -13.53 -34.41 -5.96
C ASN A 120 -14.24 -33.15 -6.51
N GLN A 121 -15.40 -33.39 -7.12
CA GLN A 121 -16.20 -32.32 -7.74
C GLN A 121 -16.74 -31.31 -6.73
N ASP A 122 -17.14 -31.75 -5.54
CA ASP A 122 -17.65 -30.85 -4.49
C ASP A 122 -16.59 -29.80 -4.09
N LEU A 123 -15.36 -30.26 -3.82
CA LEU A 123 -14.23 -29.40 -3.49
C LEU A 123 -13.91 -28.41 -4.62
N GLN A 124 -13.97 -28.88 -5.87
CA GLN A 124 -13.73 -28.05 -7.03
C GLN A 124 -14.79 -26.95 -7.15
N THR A 125 -16.08 -27.32 -7.17
CA THR A 125 -17.20 -26.40 -7.37
C THR A 125 -17.22 -25.31 -6.30
N ARG A 126 -17.14 -25.68 -5.01
CA ARG A 126 -17.18 -24.70 -3.91
C ARG A 126 -16.01 -23.69 -3.97
N ALA A 127 -14.83 -24.15 -4.39
CA ALA A 127 -13.66 -23.29 -4.51
C ALA A 127 -13.74 -22.36 -5.74
N GLU A 128 -14.30 -22.84 -6.85
CA GLU A 128 -14.56 -22.04 -8.05
C GLU A 128 -15.60 -20.95 -7.80
N GLU A 129 -16.72 -21.28 -7.16
CA GLU A 129 -17.76 -20.32 -6.81
C GLU A 129 -17.23 -19.22 -5.88
N LEU A 130 -16.51 -19.61 -4.82
CA LEU A 130 -15.88 -18.64 -3.94
C LEU A 130 -14.85 -17.78 -4.69
N SER A 131 -14.06 -18.37 -5.60
CA SER A 131 -13.11 -17.60 -6.42
C SER A 131 -13.80 -16.54 -7.27
N LYS A 132 -14.97 -16.85 -7.86
CA LYS A 132 -15.79 -15.90 -8.60
C LYS A 132 -16.30 -14.77 -7.70
N LEU A 133 -16.76 -15.09 -6.48
CA LEU A 133 -17.17 -14.06 -5.51
C LEU A 133 -16.02 -13.11 -5.15
N PHE A 134 -14.80 -13.65 -4.99
CA PHE A 134 -13.60 -12.81 -4.80
C PHE A 134 -13.31 -11.91 -6.00
N GLU A 135 -13.56 -12.35 -7.23
CA GLU A 135 -13.33 -11.52 -8.42
C GLU A 135 -14.36 -10.39 -8.54
N ILE A 136 -15.62 -10.66 -8.20
CA ILE A 136 -16.72 -9.70 -8.34
C ILE A 136 -16.73 -8.68 -7.18
N ASN A 137 -16.72 -9.16 -5.93
CA ASN A 137 -17.09 -8.32 -4.77
C ASN A 137 -15.88 -7.81 -3.98
N TRP A 138 -14.71 -8.46 -4.05
CA TRP A 138 -13.56 -8.11 -3.19
C TRP A 138 -13.04 -6.69 -3.41
N THR A 139 -13.19 -6.18 -4.64
CA THR A 139 -12.77 -4.82 -4.98
C THR A 139 -13.60 -3.80 -4.21
N GLU A 140 -14.91 -3.98 -4.18
CA GLU A 140 -15.86 -3.08 -3.52
C GLU A 140 -15.77 -3.21 -2.00
N ASP A 141 -15.75 -4.45 -1.49
CA ASP A 141 -15.81 -4.72 -0.05
C ASP A 141 -14.53 -4.38 0.72
N VAL A 142 -13.38 -4.48 0.06
CA VAL A 142 -12.06 -4.41 0.71
C VAL A 142 -11.09 -3.49 -0.01
N SER A 143 -10.87 -3.73 -1.31
CA SER A 143 -9.72 -3.14 -2.01
C SER A 143 -9.86 -1.64 -2.24
N SER A 144 -11.08 -1.16 -2.51
CA SER A 144 -11.41 0.25 -2.71
C SER A 144 -11.02 1.10 -1.48
N ASN A 145 -11.51 0.72 -0.30
CA ASN A 145 -11.22 1.37 0.97
C ASN A 145 -9.74 1.25 1.35
N ALA A 146 -9.11 0.10 1.09
CA ALA A 146 -7.69 -0.11 1.37
C ALA A 146 -6.78 0.77 0.50
N LEU A 147 -7.09 0.87 -0.81
CA LEU A 147 -6.36 1.74 -1.74
C LEU A 147 -6.57 3.21 -1.41
N ARG A 148 -7.80 3.62 -1.06
CA ARG A 148 -8.09 4.97 -0.59
C ARG A 148 -7.27 5.32 0.65
N THR A 149 -7.26 4.43 1.64
CA THR A 149 -6.48 4.62 2.88
C THR A 149 -4.97 4.78 2.58
N LEU A 150 -4.42 3.95 1.68
CA LEU A 150 -3.02 4.08 1.26
C LEU A 150 -2.73 5.42 0.59
N HIS A 151 -3.64 5.85 -0.27
CA HIS A 151 -3.51 7.12 -0.96
C HIS A 151 -3.59 8.31 0.01
N GLU A 152 -4.54 8.30 0.94
CA GLU A 152 -4.68 9.32 1.98
C GLU A 152 -3.46 9.38 2.90
N ALA A 153 -2.94 8.22 3.35
CA ALA A 153 -1.73 8.17 4.17
C ALA A 153 -0.51 8.75 3.44
N LYS A 154 -0.36 8.44 2.15
CA LYS A 154 0.68 9.02 1.29
C LYS A 154 0.50 10.53 1.12
N GLN A 155 -0.73 10.99 0.93
CA GLN A 155 -1.01 12.42 0.83
C GLN A 155 -0.73 13.15 2.14
N ASN A 156 -1.08 12.57 3.29
CA ASN A 156 -0.90 13.21 4.60
C ASN A 156 0.58 13.32 4.97
N SER A 157 1.37 12.27 4.78
CA SER A 157 2.84 12.34 4.96
C SER A 157 3.49 13.35 4.01
N GLN A 158 2.97 13.51 2.80
CA GLN A 158 3.45 14.55 1.87
C GLN A 158 3.07 15.98 2.31
N LYS A 159 2.00 16.16 3.08
CA LYS A 159 1.64 17.48 3.65
C LYS A 159 2.61 17.94 4.73
N GLU A 160 3.11 17.01 5.54
CA GLU A 160 4.13 17.31 6.58
C GLU A 160 5.46 17.76 5.96
N LEU A 161 5.76 17.32 4.73
CA LEU A 161 6.94 17.73 3.97
C LEU A 161 6.77 19.08 3.23
N LEU A 162 5.63 19.75 3.39
CA LEU A 162 5.44 21.08 2.81
C LEU A 162 6.22 22.10 3.64
N PRO A 163 7.12 22.89 3.03
CA PRO A 163 7.71 24.02 3.75
C PRO A 163 6.60 24.94 4.23
N LEU A 164 6.74 25.50 5.43
CA LEU A 164 5.75 26.42 5.99
C LEU A 164 5.59 27.59 5.02
N ALA A 165 4.38 28.13 4.90
CA ALA A 165 4.11 29.29 4.03
C ALA A 165 5.04 30.47 4.36
N ASN A 166 5.44 30.57 5.63
CA ASN A 166 6.41 31.55 6.09
C ASN A 166 7.82 31.31 5.54
N ASP A 167 8.30 30.06 5.54
CA ASP A 167 9.63 29.73 5.01
C ASP A 167 9.72 30.01 3.51
N VAL A 168 8.65 29.71 2.77
CA VAL A 168 8.56 30.03 1.33
C VAL A 168 8.58 31.54 1.11
N LYS A 169 7.90 32.31 1.97
CA LYS A 169 7.87 33.77 1.89
C LYS A 169 9.26 34.36 2.16
N VAL A 170 9.90 33.96 3.26
CA VAL A 170 11.26 34.39 3.63
C VAL A 170 12.26 34.06 2.53
N MET A 171 12.21 32.84 1.99
CA MET A 171 13.08 32.43 0.88
C MET A 171 12.83 33.25 -0.39
N SER A 172 11.57 33.55 -0.71
CA SER A 172 11.22 34.35 -1.90
C SER A 172 11.63 35.81 -1.75
N GLU A 173 11.52 36.37 -0.56
CA GLU A 173 11.99 37.73 -0.23
C GLU A 173 13.51 37.82 -0.31
N TYR A 174 14.23 36.84 0.25
CA TYR A 174 15.69 36.75 0.14
C TYR A 174 16.16 36.68 -1.31
N LEU A 175 15.57 35.78 -2.12
CA LEU A 175 15.93 35.62 -3.53
C LEU A 175 15.64 36.88 -4.36
N ARG A 176 14.58 37.62 -4.05
CA ARG A 176 14.30 38.92 -4.70
C ARG A 176 15.34 39.97 -4.33
N HIS A 177 15.70 40.05 -3.05
CA HIS A 177 16.70 41.01 -2.59
C HIS A 177 18.08 40.77 -3.22
N GLU A 178 18.52 39.50 -3.29
CA GLU A 178 19.77 39.12 -3.96
C GLU A 178 19.71 39.42 -5.48
N ALA A 179 18.56 39.19 -6.12
CA ALA A 179 18.38 39.51 -7.54
C ALA A 179 18.51 41.01 -7.80
N GLU A 180 17.90 41.87 -6.97
CA GLU A 180 18.00 43.33 -7.07
C GLU A 180 19.45 43.79 -6.88
N THR A 181 20.15 43.24 -5.88
CA THR A 181 21.55 43.58 -5.60
C THR A 181 22.47 43.27 -6.78
N HIS A 182 22.33 42.08 -7.37
CA HIS A 182 23.14 41.70 -8.53
C HIS A 182 22.69 42.40 -9.83
N ALA A 183 21.42 42.76 -9.97
CA ALA A 183 20.94 43.57 -11.09
C ALA A 183 21.51 45.00 -11.04
N ASN A 184 21.57 45.61 -9.85
CA ASN A 184 22.19 46.93 -9.66
C ASN A 184 23.70 46.88 -9.91
N THR A 185 24.37 45.80 -9.47
CA THR A 185 25.80 45.57 -9.77
C THR A 185 26.06 45.52 -11.28
N LEU A 186 25.15 44.97 -12.08
CA LEU A 186 25.27 44.98 -13.55
C LEU A 186 25.13 46.37 -14.17
N GLN A 187 24.35 47.27 -13.55
CA GLN A 187 24.15 48.64 -14.01
C GLN A 187 25.32 49.55 -13.63
N GLU A 188 25.94 49.33 -12.47
CA GLU A 188 26.95 50.23 -11.89
C GLU A 188 28.41 49.81 -12.17
N SER A 189 28.68 48.53 -12.45
CA SER A 189 30.06 48.03 -12.60
C SER A 189 30.70 48.34 -13.97
N ALA A 190 31.99 48.69 -13.96
CA ALA A 190 32.80 48.92 -15.17
C ALA A 190 33.61 47.68 -15.59
N SER A 191 33.80 46.69 -14.70
CA SER A 191 34.64 45.51 -14.94
C SER A 191 33.85 44.35 -15.57
N ASP A 192 34.35 43.77 -16.66
CA ASP A 192 33.75 42.60 -17.31
C ASP A 192 33.72 41.34 -16.41
N CYS A 193 34.64 41.25 -15.45
CA CYS A 193 34.70 40.13 -14.51
C CYS A 193 33.52 40.16 -13.52
N GLU A 194 33.21 41.33 -12.98
CA GLU A 194 32.10 41.54 -12.03
C GLU A 194 30.75 41.31 -12.70
N LYS A 195 30.61 41.79 -13.95
CA LYS A 195 29.42 41.54 -14.76
C LYS A 195 29.18 40.06 -15.01
N ARG A 196 30.23 39.30 -15.34
CA ARG A 196 30.12 37.85 -15.57
C ARG A 196 29.69 37.11 -14.29
N GLN A 197 30.23 37.49 -13.13
CA GLN A 197 29.85 36.90 -11.84
C GLN A 197 28.39 37.23 -11.47
N ALA A 198 27.97 38.48 -11.66
CA ALA A 198 26.58 38.89 -11.40
C ALA A 198 25.58 38.15 -12.30
N TRP A 199 25.90 37.95 -13.59
CA TRP A 199 25.06 37.13 -14.49
C TRP A 199 24.96 35.66 -14.06
N HIS A 200 26.05 35.06 -13.61
CA HIS A 200 26.04 33.69 -13.09
C HIS A 200 25.17 33.58 -11.83
N LYS A 201 25.24 34.57 -10.92
CA LYS A 201 24.43 34.55 -9.70
C LYS A 201 22.95 34.77 -9.97
N LEU A 202 22.61 35.65 -10.92
CA LEU A 202 21.23 35.83 -11.38
C LEU A 202 20.65 34.57 -12.02
N SER A 203 21.44 33.80 -12.79
CA SER A 203 20.94 32.55 -13.37
C SER A 203 20.66 31.49 -12.30
N GLU A 204 21.51 31.38 -11.28
CA GLU A 204 21.26 30.51 -10.11
C GLU A 204 20.00 30.93 -9.35
N ILE A 205 19.81 32.23 -9.11
CA ILE A 205 18.62 32.77 -8.42
C ILE A 205 17.35 32.47 -9.23
N CYS A 206 17.39 32.67 -10.55
CA CYS A 206 16.28 32.32 -11.44
C CYS A 206 15.93 30.83 -11.37
N LEU A 207 16.92 29.95 -11.35
CA LEU A 207 16.69 28.50 -11.18
C LEU A 207 16.05 28.20 -9.83
N CYS A 208 16.53 28.81 -8.75
CA CYS A 208 15.94 28.66 -7.42
C CYS A 208 14.47 29.14 -7.36
N LEU A 209 14.16 30.28 -7.98
CA LEU A 209 12.78 30.81 -8.05
C LEU A 209 11.85 29.91 -8.88
N ILE A 210 12.33 29.35 -9.98
CA ILE A 210 11.53 28.42 -10.80
C ILE A 210 11.20 27.16 -9.99
N GLU A 211 12.17 26.61 -9.25
CA GLU A 211 11.95 25.41 -8.44
C GLU A 211 11.03 25.65 -7.24
N THR A 212 11.11 26.81 -6.57
CA THR A 212 10.17 27.16 -5.50
C THR A 212 8.75 27.34 -6.04
N ILE A 213 8.57 28.01 -7.17
CA ILE A 213 7.26 28.18 -7.82
C ILE A 213 6.69 26.82 -8.25
N ARG A 214 7.49 25.95 -8.90
CA ARG A 214 7.07 24.60 -9.29
C ARG A 214 6.58 23.78 -8.12
N ARG A 215 7.25 23.90 -6.97
CA ARG A 215 6.83 23.25 -5.72
C ARG A 215 5.53 23.86 -5.20
N CYS A 216 5.38 25.18 -5.20
CA CYS A 216 4.16 25.86 -4.75
C CYS A 216 2.94 25.55 -5.62
N VAL A 217 3.06 25.61 -6.95
CA VAL A 217 1.95 25.30 -7.89
C VAL A 217 1.49 23.85 -7.76
N LYS A 218 2.43 22.89 -7.63
CA LYS A 218 2.06 21.48 -7.34
C LYS A 218 1.24 21.35 -6.05
N ASN A 219 1.48 22.21 -5.06
CA ASN A 219 0.77 22.18 -3.78
C ASN A 219 -0.57 22.92 -3.84
N ASP A 220 -0.68 24.02 -4.58
CA ASP A 220 -1.92 24.76 -4.76
C ASP A 220 -2.92 24.03 -5.66
N SER A 221 -2.47 23.40 -6.76
CA SER A 221 -3.34 22.51 -7.56
C SER A 221 -3.94 21.42 -6.67
N ARG A 222 -3.15 20.83 -5.75
CA ARG A 222 -3.63 19.83 -4.80
C ARG A 222 -4.63 20.37 -3.77
N ARG A 223 -4.47 21.62 -3.31
CA ARG A 223 -5.43 22.30 -2.41
C ARG A 223 -6.75 22.60 -3.12
N ILE A 224 -6.70 23.02 -4.37
CA ILE A 224 -7.89 23.31 -5.19
C ILE A 224 -8.69 22.03 -5.47
N PHE A 225 -8.01 20.93 -5.82
CA PHE A 225 -8.66 19.62 -6.00
C PHE A 225 -9.36 19.14 -4.72
N LYS A 226 -8.81 19.41 -3.54
CA LYS A 226 -9.42 18.99 -2.27
C LYS A 226 -10.70 19.78 -1.94
N LYS A 227 -10.73 21.09 -2.19
CA LYS A 227 -11.93 21.93 -1.99
C LYS A 227 -13.10 21.56 -2.92
N GLN A 228 -12.83 20.90 -4.04
CA GLN A 228 -13.88 20.42 -4.96
C GLN A 228 -14.42 19.03 -4.58
N ILE A 229 -13.70 18.26 -3.76
CA ILE A 229 -14.13 16.94 -3.27
C ILE A 229 -14.90 17.06 -1.94
N ASP A 230 -14.59 18.08 -1.14
CA ASP A 230 -15.25 18.36 0.15
C ASP A 230 -16.55 19.21 0.00
N LYS A 231 -17.14 19.30 -1.20
CA LYS A 231 -18.41 19.98 -1.51
C LYS A 231 -19.40 19.00 -2.13
#